data_AF-A0A1J4SJ97-F1
#
_entry.id   AF-A0A1J4SJ97-F1
#
_cell.length_a   1.000
_cell.length_b   1.000
_cell.length_c   1.000
_cell.angle_alpha   90.00
_cell.angle_beta   90.00
_cell.angle_gamma   90.00
#
_symmetry.space_group_name_H-M   'P 1'
#
loop_
_entity.id
_entity.type
_entity.pdbx_description
1 polymer ?
#
loop_
_entity_poly.entity_id
_entity_poly.type
_entity_poly.pdbx_seq_one_letter_code
_entity_poly.pdbx_strand_id
1 'polypeptide(L)'
;MLNFDARRYVYDKYTAYSVGTEYALFGGPGTMSGLSLRGGVNGGAGQSAAGAFSAGAGIRLMNADLDYAMSPEGSLGSAQRITLKKRF
;
A
#
# COMPACT_ATOMS: atom_id res chain seq x y z
N MET A 1 -9.83 6.11 4.18
CA MET A 1 -8.90 6.52 5.24
C MET A 1 -7.69 7.17 4.60
N LEU A 2 -7.28 8.34 5.09
CA LEU A 2 -6.06 9.04 4.64
C LEU A 2 -4.93 8.70 5.62
N ASN A 3 -3.78 8.28 5.09
CA ASN A 3 -2.60 7.91 5.85
C ASN A 3 -1.43 8.80 5.45
N PHE A 4 -0.76 9.36 6.46
CA PHE A 4 0.47 10.14 6.31
C PHE A 4 1.51 9.55 7.25
N ASP A 5 2.69 9.19 6.74
CA ASP A 5 3.81 8.69 7.54
C ASP A 5 5.12 9.33 7.06
N ALA A 6 5.94 9.79 7.99
CA ALA A 6 7.22 10.44 7.74
C ALA A 6 8.27 9.85 8.70
N ARG A 7 9.33 9.28 8.13
CA ARG A 7 10.42 8.63 8.88
C ARG A 7 11.75 9.24 8.51
N ARG A 8 12.50 9.67 9.51
CA ARG A 8 13.86 10.20 9.33
C ARG A 8 14.89 9.17 9.77
N TYR A 9 15.74 8.76 8.83
CA TYR A 9 16.88 7.88 9.09
C TYR A 9 18.10 8.76 9.37
N VAL A 10 18.36 8.99 10.66
CA VAL A 10 19.41 9.92 11.12
C VAL A 10 20.81 9.44 10.71
N TYR A 11 21.05 8.12 10.81
CA TYR A 11 22.33 7.51 10.43
C TYR A 11 22.57 7.56 8.92
N ASP A 12 21.55 7.28 8.12
CA ASP A 12 21.65 7.23 6.66
C ASP A 12 21.38 8.59 5.98
N LYS A 13 21.18 9.65 6.78
CA LYS A 13 20.97 11.05 6.35
C LYS A 13 19.83 11.25 5.33
N TYR A 14 18.82 10.39 5.31
CA TYR A 14 17.65 10.55 4.44
C TYR A 14 16.33 10.56 5.21
N THR A 15 15.35 11.24 4.64
CA THR A 15 13.97 11.29 5.14
C THR A 15 13.08 10.60 4.13
N ALA A 16 12.33 9.60 4.57
CA ALA A 16 11.27 8.97 3.82
C ALA A 16 9.93 9.58 4.23
N TYR A 17 9.06 9.86 3.27
CA TYR A 17 7.70 10.29 3.49
C TYR A 17 6.75 9.45 2.64
N SER A 18 5.52 9.29 3.11
CA SER A 18 4.48 8.56 2.41
C SER A 18 3.12 9.18 2.68
N VAL A 19 2.34 9.30 1.62
CA VAL A 19 0.97 9.78 1.67
C VAL A 19 0.12 8.80 0.88
N GLY A 20 -0.86 8.19 1.54
CA GLY A 20 -1.73 7.20 0.93
C GLY A 20 -3.18 7.45 1.26
N THR A 21 -4.05 7.11 0.32
CA THR A 21 -5.48 7.02 0.51
C THR A 21 -5.92 5.58 0.35
N GLU A 22 -6.82 5.17 1.23
CA GLU A 22 -7.55 3.92 1.12
C GLU A 22 -9.03 4.23 0.99
N TYR A 23 -9.68 3.61 0.03
CA TYR A 23 -11.11 3.73 -0.22
C TYR A 23 -11.76 2.37 -0.16
N ALA A 24 -12.52 2.11 0.91
CA ALA A 24 -13.34 0.91 1.00
C ALA A 24 -14.59 1.11 0.12
N LEU A 25 -14.69 0.34 -0.96
CA LEU A 25 -15.83 0.39 -1.88
C LEU A 25 -17.07 -0.27 -1.27
N PHE A 26 -16.90 -1.41 -0.59
CA PHE A 26 -17.93 -2.04 0.22
C PHE A 26 -17.27 -2.97 1.24
N GLY A 27 -17.99 -3.32 2.31
CA GLY A 27 -17.47 -4.16 3.38
C GLY A 27 -16.69 -3.37 4.43
N GLY A 28 -17.38 -2.98 5.49
CA GLY A 28 -16.82 -2.29 6.63
C GLY A 28 -16.20 -3.23 7.68
N PRO A 29 -15.72 -2.68 8.80
CA PRO A 29 -15.29 -3.47 9.95
C PRO A 29 -16.39 -4.46 10.38
N GLY A 30 -16.04 -5.75 10.50
CA GLY A 30 -16.99 -6.81 10.88
C GLY A 30 -17.76 -7.46 9.71
N THR A 31 -17.59 -6.98 8.48
CA THR A 31 -18.20 -7.63 7.30
C THR A 31 -17.37 -8.82 6.81
N MET A 32 -18.06 -9.88 6.38
CA MET A 32 -17.44 -11.07 5.80
C MET A 32 -16.95 -10.83 4.37
N SER A 33 -17.49 -9.85 3.66
CA SER A 33 -17.05 -9.50 2.31
C SER A 33 -16.68 -8.03 2.24
N GLY A 34 -15.60 -7.71 1.53
CA GLY A 34 -15.21 -6.33 1.31
C GLY A 34 -14.29 -6.13 0.12
N LEU A 35 -14.29 -4.92 -0.41
CA LEU A 35 -13.43 -4.47 -1.48
C LEU A 35 -12.86 -3.11 -1.09
N SER A 36 -11.55 -2.95 -1.25
CA SER A 36 -10.81 -1.73 -0.96
C SER A 36 -9.89 -1.39 -2.12
N LEU A 37 -9.74 -0.10 -2.39
CA LEU A 37 -8.77 0.46 -3.30
C LEU A 37 -7.76 1.27 -2.50
N ARG A 38 -6.49 1.17 -2.87
CA ARG A 38 -5.39 1.89 -2.22
C ARG A 38 -4.61 2.63 -3.29
N GLY A 39 -4.28 3.88 -3.03
CA GLY A 39 -3.39 4.67 -3.85
C GLY A 39 -2.48 5.50 -2.97
N GLY A 40 -1.24 5.70 -3.36
CA GLY A 40 -0.33 6.49 -2.54
C GLY A 40 0.94 6.88 -3.26
N VAL A 41 1.59 7.90 -2.73
CA VAL A 41 2.89 8.38 -3.15
C VAL A 41 3.86 8.28 -1.98
N ASN A 42 5.06 7.79 -2.25
CA ASN A 42 6.14 7.65 -1.29
C ASN A 42 7.35 8.38 -1.84
N GLY A 43 8.10 9.09 -1.03
CA GLY A 43 9.33 9.73 -1.45
C GLY A 43 10.45 9.53 -0.45
N GLY A 44 11.66 9.44 -0.99
CA GLY A 44 12.89 9.22 -0.24
C GLY A 44 14.10 9.55 -1.10
N ALA A 45 15.28 9.65 -0.49
CA ALA A 45 16.51 9.92 -1.22
C ALA A 45 16.78 8.80 -2.25
N GLY A 46 16.95 9.17 -3.52
CA GLY A 46 17.23 8.22 -4.62
C GLY A 46 16.01 7.58 -5.28
N GLN A 47 14.78 8.02 -4.96
CA GLN A 47 13.55 7.49 -5.55
C GLN A 47 13.09 8.34 -6.74
N SER A 48 12.95 7.73 -7.92
CA SER A 48 12.38 8.36 -9.12
C SER A 48 10.92 8.75 -8.90
N ALA A 49 10.43 9.77 -9.60
CA ALA A 49 9.03 10.22 -9.51
C ALA A 49 8.03 9.11 -9.88
N ALA A 50 8.39 8.20 -10.80
CA ALA A 50 7.59 7.01 -11.11
C ALA A 50 7.64 5.98 -9.96
N GLY A 51 8.83 5.78 -9.38
CA GLY A 51 9.12 5.00 -8.19
C GLY A 51 8.32 5.36 -6.95
N ALA A 52 7.85 6.60 -6.90
CA ALA A 52 7.09 7.13 -5.79
C ALA A 52 5.64 6.61 -5.76
N PHE A 53 5.07 6.29 -6.91
CA PHE A 53 3.65 5.95 -7.00
C PHE A 53 3.37 4.51 -6.56
N SER A 54 2.23 4.30 -5.92
CA SER A 54 1.74 2.99 -5.53
C SER A 54 0.23 2.93 -5.70
N ALA A 55 -0.25 1.79 -6.18
CA ALA A 55 -1.66 1.48 -6.32
C ALA A 55 -1.93 0.05 -5.86
N GLY A 56 -3.12 -0.23 -5.38
CA GLY A 56 -3.50 -1.56 -4.95
C GLY A 56 -5.00 -1.73 -4.81
N ALA A 57 -5.42 -2.98 -4.76
CA ALA A 57 -6.78 -3.38 -4.49
C ALA A 57 -6.77 -4.56 -3.52
N GLY A 58 -7.69 -4.57 -2.57
CA GLY A 58 -7.83 -5.65 -1.59
C GLY A 58 -9.26 -6.17 -1.59
N ILE A 59 -9.43 -7.48 -1.66
CA ILE A 59 -10.71 -8.15 -1.45
C ILE A 59 -10.66 -8.98 -0.17
N ARG A 60 -11.76 -8.97 0.57
CA ARG A 60 -12.01 -9.83 1.73
C ARG A 60 -13.21 -10.70 1.43
N LEU A 61 -13.08 -11.99 1.69
CA LEU A 61 -14.14 -12.99 1.54
C LEU A 61 -14.05 -14.01 2.69
N MET A 62 -15.05 -13.97 3.56
CA MET A 62 -15.18 -14.74 4.79
C MET A 62 -13.93 -14.61 5.68
N ASN A 63 -13.06 -15.63 5.64
CA ASN A 63 -11.84 -15.71 6.42
C ASN A 63 -10.59 -15.56 5.53
N ALA A 64 -10.74 -15.15 4.27
CA ALA A 64 -9.66 -14.91 3.34
C ALA A 64 -9.57 -13.42 2.99
N ASP A 65 -8.36 -12.88 3.03
CA ASP A 65 -8.03 -11.54 2.54
C ASP A 65 -7.03 -11.73 1.38
N LEU A 66 -7.31 -11.14 0.22
CA LEU A 66 -6.41 -11.11 -0.94
C LEU A 66 -6.11 -9.65 -1.28
N ASP A 67 -4.82 -9.31 -1.22
CA ASP A 67 -4.32 -7.97 -1.49
C ASP A 67 -3.40 -7.99 -2.71
N TYR A 68 -3.73 -7.17 -3.69
CA TYR A 68 -2.89 -6.87 -4.84
C TYR A 68 -2.32 -5.45 -4.70
N ALA A 69 -1.01 -5.29 -4.86
CA ALA A 69 -0.35 -3.99 -4.83
C ALA A 69 0.73 -3.90 -5.92
N MET A 70 0.87 -2.72 -6.50
CA MET A 70 1.87 -2.40 -7.50
C MET A 70 2.52 -1.05 -7.18
N SER A 71 3.82 -0.96 -7.44
CA SER A 71 4.58 0.28 -7.42
C SER A 71 5.46 0.32 -8.66
N PRO A 72 5.21 1.23 -9.63
CA PRO A 72 6.09 1.39 -10.78
C PRO A 72 7.47 1.82 -10.28
N GLU A 73 8.56 1.20 -10.77
CA GLU A 73 9.94 1.63 -10.47
C GLU A 73 10.30 1.82 -8.98
N GLY A 74 9.66 1.06 -8.07
CA GLY A 74 9.99 1.09 -6.66
C GLY A 74 11.37 0.46 -6.37
N SER A 75 11.79 0.41 -5.10
CA SER A 75 13.04 -0.25 -4.68
C SER A 75 13.16 -1.73 -5.12
N LEU A 76 12.05 -2.36 -5.50
CA LEU A 76 11.97 -3.74 -6.01
C LEU A 76 11.72 -3.80 -7.55
N GLY A 77 11.80 -2.67 -8.26
CA GLY A 77 11.49 -2.56 -9.69
C GLY A 77 9.98 -2.50 -9.97
N SER A 78 9.53 -3.06 -11.11
CA SER A 78 8.12 -3.22 -11.52
C SER A 78 7.40 -4.33 -10.76
N ALA A 79 7.69 -4.46 -9.46
CA ALA A 79 7.20 -5.56 -8.65
C ALA A 79 5.70 -5.42 -8.38
N GLN A 80 4.98 -6.52 -8.65
CA GLN A 80 3.59 -6.72 -8.25
C GLN A 80 3.59 -7.62 -7.03
N ARG A 81 2.95 -7.18 -5.94
CA ARG A 81 2.82 -7.95 -4.71
C ARG A 81 1.41 -8.50 -4.61
N ILE A 82 1.31 -9.81 -4.51
CA ILE A 82 0.08 -10.53 -4.17
C ILE A 82 0.25 -11.07 -2.76
N THR A 83 -0.63 -10.68 -1.84
CA THR A 83 -0.64 -11.18 -0.46
C THR A 83 -1.95 -11.90 -0.22
N LEU A 84 -1.87 -13.14 0.22
CA LEU A 84 -3.04 -13.93 0.63
C LEU A 84 -2.93 -14.20 2.14
N LYS A 85 -3.98 -13.86 2.86
CA LYS A 85 -4.11 -14.15 4.29
C LYS A 85 -5.36 -14.99 4.51
N LYS A 86 -5.20 -16.18 5.09
CA LYS A 86 -6.31 -17.02 5.54
C LYS A 86 -6.32 -17.07 7.06
N ARG A 87 -7.47 -16.76 7.67
CA ARG A 87 -7.74 -16.97 9.09
C ARG A 87 -8.48 -18.31 9.26
N PHE A 88 -8.07 -19.07 10.27
CA PHE A 88 -8.73 -20.32 10.68
C PHE A 88 -9.59 -20.05 11.91
#